data_AF-A0A2D6U0B0-F1
#
_entry.id   AF-A0A2D6U0B0-F1
#
_cell.length_a   1.000
_cell.length_b   1.000
_cell.length_c   1.000
_cell.angle_alpha   90.00
_cell.angle_beta   90.00
_cell.angle_gamma   90.00
#
_symmetry.space_group_name_H-M   'P 1'
#
loop_
_entity.id
_entity.type
_entity.pdbx_description
1 polymer ?
#
loop_
_entity_poly.entity_id
_entity_poly.type
_entity_poly.pdbx_seq_one_letter_code
_entity_poly.pdbx_strand_id
1 'polypeptide(L)'
;MPTCQNCNYELVLLPRGKYKCSICSKLYPPKKVESKSFRTWNQKQRELDIHNDKLDHKNKVSEKREIRKFIRQLFNGLPKTRKQIYEEYKEVQYQKKKLWIQNNKDKYLEMRRKMREKYRQRIRGYANLYYYRKKQKALALHYLRNKQYNGSKEEIDFSVPASSLSQLLF
;
A
#
# COMPACT_ATOMS: atom_id res chain seq x y z
N MET A 1 -24.00 -60.04 -18.43
CA MET A 1 -23.53 -58.84 -19.15
C MET A 1 -24.66 -58.26 -19.97
N PRO A 2 -24.67 -56.95 -20.29
CA PRO A 2 -25.74 -56.39 -21.11
C PRO A 2 -25.75 -56.95 -22.53
N THR A 3 -26.93 -57.32 -23.03
CA THR A 3 -27.12 -57.96 -24.33
C THR A 3 -27.89 -57.06 -25.31
N CYS A 4 -27.66 -57.29 -26.61
CA CYS A 4 -28.34 -56.59 -27.69
C CYS A 4 -29.79 -57.06 -27.82
N GLN A 5 -30.75 -56.13 -27.79
CA GLN A 5 -32.17 -56.44 -27.96
C GLN A 5 -32.54 -57.08 -29.32
N ASN A 6 -31.67 -56.99 -30.33
CA ASN A 6 -31.96 -57.48 -31.69
C ASN A 6 -31.36 -58.87 -31.98
N CYS A 7 -30.24 -59.22 -31.35
CA CYS A 7 -29.51 -60.46 -31.64
C CYS A 7 -28.98 -61.18 -30.40
N ASN A 8 -29.37 -60.71 -29.20
CA ASN A 8 -28.96 -61.22 -27.88
C ASN A 8 -27.45 -61.33 -27.61
N TYR A 9 -26.61 -60.87 -28.53
CA TYR A 9 -25.16 -60.86 -28.35
C TYR A 9 -24.71 -59.83 -27.31
N GLU A 10 -23.59 -60.09 -26.65
CA GLU A 10 -23.03 -59.19 -25.62
C GLU A 10 -22.61 -57.83 -26.19
N LEU A 11 -22.84 -56.78 -25.41
CA LEU A 11 -22.46 -55.42 -25.76
C LEU A 11 -21.06 -55.09 -25.24
N VAL A 12 -20.23 -54.49 -26.09
CA VAL A 12 -18.87 -54.04 -25.76
C VAL A 12 -18.88 -52.53 -25.48
N LEU A 13 -18.21 -52.10 -24.41
CA LEU A 13 -18.05 -50.68 -24.05
C LEU A 13 -16.97 -50.02 -24.90
N LEU A 14 -17.28 -48.89 -25.52
CA LEU A 14 -16.35 -48.08 -26.33
C LEU A 14 -15.71 -46.93 -25.53
N PRO A 15 -14.57 -46.35 -25.99
CA PRO A 15 -13.84 -45.26 -25.32
C PRO A 15 -14.61 -43.96 -25.07
N ARG A 16 -15.82 -43.83 -25.62
CA ARG A 16 -16.73 -42.68 -25.40
C ARG A 16 -17.95 -43.02 -24.55
N GLY A 17 -17.87 -44.09 -23.76
CA GLY A 17 -18.92 -44.52 -22.85
C GLY A 17 -20.19 -45.02 -23.54
N LYS A 18 -20.10 -45.44 -24.80
CA LYS A 18 -21.23 -46.02 -25.57
C LYS A 18 -21.05 -47.53 -25.67
N TYR A 19 -22.14 -48.26 -25.65
CA TYR A 19 -22.13 -49.70 -25.86
C TYR A 19 -22.35 -50.01 -27.34
N LYS A 20 -21.62 -50.96 -27.92
CA LYS A 20 -21.79 -51.42 -29.30
C LYS A 20 -22.02 -52.92 -29.33
N CYS A 21 -23.01 -53.37 -30.12
CA CYS A 21 -23.13 -54.79 -30.44
C CYS A 21 -22.12 -55.17 -31.53
N SER A 22 -21.36 -56.24 -31.35
CA SER A 22 -20.38 -56.72 -32.33
C SER A 22 -21.01 -57.31 -33.60
N ILE A 23 -22.19 -57.94 -33.49
CA ILE A 23 -22.89 -58.56 -34.62
C ILE A 23 -23.63 -57.50 -35.45
N CYS A 24 -24.59 -56.80 -34.85
CA CYS A 24 -25.45 -55.88 -35.61
C CYS A 24 -24.87 -54.45 -35.71
N SER A 25 -23.70 -54.20 -35.12
CA SER A 25 -23.04 -52.88 -35.07
C SER A 25 -23.85 -51.73 -34.47
N LYS A 26 -25.02 -52.00 -33.89
CA LYS A 26 -25.90 -50.99 -33.31
C LYS A 26 -25.32 -50.42 -32.02
N LEU A 27 -25.45 -49.10 -31.87
CA LEU A 27 -24.98 -48.37 -30.70
C LEU A 27 -26.10 -48.19 -29.68
N TYR A 28 -25.77 -48.42 -28.42
CA TYR A 28 -26.65 -48.26 -27.28
C TYR A 28 -26.09 -47.22 -26.32
N PRO A 29 -26.90 -46.22 -25.92
CA PRO A 29 -26.48 -45.29 -24.89
C PRO A 29 -26.41 -46.00 -23.53
N PRO A 30 -25.46 -45.63 -22.65
CA PRO A 30 -25.31 -46.23 -21.32
C PRO A 30 -26.61 -46.14 -20.50
N LYS A 31 -27.41 -45.08 -20.70
CA LYS A 31 -28.73 -44.93 -20.07
C LYS A 31 -29.75 -46.02 -20.41
N LYS A 32 -29.56 -46.78 -21.50
CA LYS A 32 -30.45 -47.91 -21.86
C LYS A 32 -29.92 -49.26 -21.38
N VAL A 33 -28.63 -49.31 -21.01
CA VAL A 33 -27.90 -50.55 -20.78
C VAL A 33 -27.58 -50.75 -19.29
N GLU A 34 -27.19 -49.68 -18.61
CA GLU A 34 -26.79 -49.71 -17.22
C GLU A 34 -27.99 -49.60 -16.28
N SER A 35 -27.93 -50.25 -15.12
CA SER A 35 -28.95 -50.07 -14.09
C SER A 35 -28.93 -48.65 -13.51
N LYS A 36 -30.05 -48.21 -12.94
CA LYS A 36 -30.13 -46.90 -12.27
C LYS A 36 -29.14 -46.82 -11.09
N SER A 37 -28.96 -47.92 -10.34
CA SER A 37 -28.05 -48.02 -9.21
C SER A 37 -26.59 -47.89 -9.60
N PHE A 38 -26.16 -48.52 -10.70
CA PHE A 38 -24.80 -48.40 -11.21
C PHE A 38 -24.50 -46.97 -11.66
N ARG A 39 -25.46 -46.31 -12.32
CA ARG A 39 -25.31 -44.90 -12.74
C ARG A 39 -25.13 -43.97 -11.56
N THR A 40 -25.92 -44.12 -10.50
CA THR A 40 -25.78 -43.28 -9.29
C THR A 40 -24.47 -43.54 -8.58
N TRP A 41 -24.00 -44.79 -8.52
CA TRP A 41 -22.69 -45.11 -7.95
C TRP A 41 -21.55 -44.50 -8.76
N ASN A 42 -21.55 -44.66 -10.08
CA ASN A 42 -20.53 -44.13 -10.97
C ASN A 42 -20.51 -42.58 -10.96
N GLN A 43 -21.67 -41.94 -10.82
CA GLN A 43 -21.73 -40.49 -10.62
C GLN A 43 -21.03 -40.07 -9.32
N LYS A 44 -21.31 -40.76 -8.19
CA LYS A 44 -20.66 -40.48 -6.91
C LYS A 44 -19.14 -40.70 -6.96
N GLN A 45 -18.68 -41.74 -7.67
CA GLN A 45 -17.24 -41.97 -7.87
C GLN A 45 -16.58 -40.82 -8.61
N ARG A 46 -17.17 -40.35 -9.72
CA ARG A 46 -16.64 -39.20 -10.47
C ARG A 46 -16.58 -37.92 -9.64
N GLU A 47 -17.58 -37.68 -8.80
CA GLU A 47 -17.59 -36.53 -7.89
C GLU A 47 -16.45 -36.61 -6.86
N LEU A 48 -16.16 -37.81 -6.34
CA LEU A 48 -15.04 -38.06 -5.45
C LEU A 48 -13.68 -37.89 -6.16
N ASP A 49 -13.54 -38.42 -7.38
CA ASP A 49 -12.32 -38.27 -8.19
C ASP A 49 -12.02 -36.79 -8.46
N ILE A 50 -13.03 -36.02 -8.88
CA ILE A 50 -12.89 -34.56 -9.10
C ILE A 50 -12.46 -33.85 -7.81
N HIS A 51 -12.99 -34.26 -6.66
CA HIS A 51 -12.63 -33.66 -5.38
C HIS A 51 -11.16 -33.98 -5.01
N ASN A 52 -10.74 -35.23 -5.18
CA ASN A 52 -9.37 -35.67 -4.91
C ASN A 52 -8.36 -34.99 -5.85
N ASP A 53 -8.68 -34.90 -7.15
CA ASP A 53 -7.87 -34.19 -8.13
C ASP A 53 -7.66 -32.72 -7.75
N LYS A 54 -8.71 -32.05 -7.24
CA LYS A 54 -8.61 -30.66 -6.76
C LYS A 54 -7.71 -30.55 -5.53
N LEU A 55 -7.81 -31.48 -4.58
CA LEU A 55 -6.95 -31.49 -3.39
C LEU A 55 -5.49 -31.72 -3.78
N ASP A 56 -5.22 -32.71 -4.63
CA ASP A 56 -3.87 -33.00 -5.13
C ASP A 56 -3.28 -31.83 -5.87
N HIS A 57 -4.07 -31.17 -6.72
CA HIS A 57 -3.62 -29.98 -7.41
C HIS A 57 -3.25 -28.86 -6.43
N LYS A 58 -4.08 -28.62 -5.41
CA LYS A 58 -3.82 -27.62 -4.36
C LYS A 58 -2.53 -27.93 -3.59
N ASN A 59 -2.31 -29.20 -3.23
CA ASN A 59 -1.12 -29.66 -2.53
C ASN A 59 0.15 -29.44 -3.36
N LYS A 60 0.12 -29.86 -4.64
CA LYS A 60 1.24 -29.64 -5.58
C LYS A 60 1.55 -28.16 -5.80
N VAL A 61 0.53 -27.30 -5.82
CA VAL A 61 0.73 -25.84 -5.92
C VAL A 61 1.39 -25.29 -4.64
N SER A 62 0.97 -25.76 -3.47
CA SER A 62 1.57 -25.37 -2.19
C SER A 62 3.05 -25.76 -2.12
N GLU A 63 3.37 -27.01 -2.45
CA GLU A 63 4.73 -27.53 -2.45
C GLU A 63 5.65 -26.75 -3.41
N LYS A 64 5.18 -26.48 -4.64
CA LYS A 64 5.91 -25.62 -5.59
C LYS A 64 6.16 -24.21 -5.06
N ARG A 65 5.26 -23.64 -4.25
CA ARG A 65 5.46 -22.32 -3.63
C ARG A 65 6.53 -22.38 -2.55
N GLU A 66 6.54 -23.42 -1.72
CA GLU A 66 7.55 -23.59 -0.68
C GLU A 66 8.95 -23.79 -1.27
N ILE A 67 9.07 -24.64 -2.29
CA ILE A 67 10.33 -24.85 -3.02
C ILE A 67 10.84 -23.52 -3.60
N ARG A 68 9.98 -22.72 -4.23
CA ARG A 68 10.38 -21.40 -4.75
C ARG A 68 10.81 -20.44 -3.64
N LYS A 69 10.14 -20.46 -2.49
CA LYS A 69 10.49 -19.63 -1.33
C LYS A 69 11.87 -20.01 -0.81
N PHE A 70 12.14 -21.31 -0.70
CA PHE A 70 13.43 -21.86 -0.28
C PHE A 70 14.55 -21.50 -1.26
N ILE A 71 14.34 -21.73 -2.57
CA ILE A 71 15.32 -21.34 -3.61
C ILE A 71 15.61 -19.83 -3.57
N ARG A 72 14.59 -18.99 -3.40
CA ARG A 72 14.81 -17.53 -3.26
C ARG A 72 15.68 -17.20 -2.05
N GLN A 73 15.51 -17.89 -0.92
CA GLN A 73 16.34 -17.67 0.27
C GLN A 73 17.79 -18.12 0.07
N LEU A 74 18.02 -19.20 -0.68
CA LEU A 74 19.36 -19.69 -0.99
C LEU A 74 20.13 -18.74 -1.92
N PHE A 75 19.49 -18.24 -2.98
CA PHE A 75 20.18 -17.47 -4.02
C PHE A 75 20.12 -15.95 -3.83
N ASN A 76 19.04 -15.40 -3.24
CA ASN A 76 18.90 -13.95 -3.02
C ASN A 76 19.25 -13.52 -1.60
N GLY A 77 19.73 -14.45 -0.77
CA GLY A 77 20.00 -14.23 0.64
C GLY A 77 18.73 -14.04 1.48
N LEU A 78 18.93 -13.73 2.76
CA LEU A 78 17.83 -13.40 3.66
C LEU A 78 17.12 -12.11 3.19
N PRO A 79 15.79 -12.03 3.31
CA PRO A 79 15.07 -10.80 2.98
C PRO A 79 15.63 -9.65 3.82
N LYS A 80 15.97 -8.56 3.15
CA LYS A 80 16.49 -7.36 3.81
C LYS A 80 15.47 -6.85 4.83
N THR A 81 15.95 -6.44 5.99
CA THR A 81 15.10 -5.79 6.99
C THR A 81 14.64 -4.43 6.47
N ARG A 82 13.50 -3.95 6.97
CA ARG A 82 12.96 -2.62 6.61
C ARG A 82 13.98 -1.50 6.84
N LYS A 83 14.83 -1.62 7.86
CA LYS A 83 15.90 -0.68 8.17
C LYS A 83 16.98 -0.66 7.08
N GLN A 84 17.45 -1.84 6.66
CA GLN A 84 18.44 -1.96 5.57
C GLN A 84 17.91 -1.39 4.25
N ILE A 85 16.65 -1.67 3.92
CA ILE A 85 16.00 -1.11 2.72
C ILE A 85 15.96 0.43 2.77
N TYR A 86 15.64 0.99 3.95
CA TYR A 86 15.60 2.43 4.14
C TYR A 86 16.98 3.08 4.01
N GLU A 87 18.02 2.46 4.58
CA GLU A 87 19.40 2.94 4.50
C GLU A 87 19.91 2.94 3.06
N GLU A 88 19.69 1.85 2.31
CA GLU A 88 20.02 1.77 0.88
C GLU A 88 19.28 2.84 0.06
N TYR A 89 17.98 3.02 0.32
CA TYR A 89 17.21 4.06 -0.36
C TYR A 89 17.77 5.46 -0.06
N LYS A 90 18.12 5.73 1.20
CA LYS A 90 18.71 7.01 1.63
C LYS A 90 20.03 7.28 0.92
N GLU A 91 20.90 6.26 0.81
CA GLU A 91 22.15 6.37 0.06
C GLU A 91 21.93 6.63 -1.42
N VAL A 92 21.02 5.90 -2.07
CA VAL A 92 20.68 6.11 -3.48
C VAL A 92 20.18 7.54 -3.71
N GLN A 93 19.30 8.04 -2.84
CA GLN A 93 18.81 9.42 -2.93
C GLN A 93 19.92 10.45 -2.71
N TYR A 94 20.83 10.19 -1.75
CA TYR A 94 21.98 11.04 -1.51
C TYR A 94 22.89 11.12 -2.74
N GLN A 95 23.21 9.98 -3.36
CA GLN A 95 24.05 9.94 -4.57
C GLN A 95 23.38 10.65 -5.75
N LYS A 96 22.08 10.40 -5.98
CA LYS A 96 21.30 11.11 -7.01
C LYS A 96 21.33 12.62 -6.81
N LYS A 97 21.12 13.07 -5.57
CA LYS A 97 21.18 14.50 -5.23
C LYS A 97 22.57 15.07 -5.46
N LYS A 98 23.63 14.35 -5.07
CA LYS A 98 25.03 14.77 -5.27
C LYS A 98 25.35 14.94 -6.75
N LEU A 99 24.99 13.97 -7.58
CA LEU A 99 25.11 14.02 -9.04
C LEU A 99 24.35 15.21 -9.64
N TRP A 100 23.11 15.43 -9.20
CA TRP A 100 22.32 16.56 -9.67
C TRP A 100 22.99 17.90 -9.35
N ILE A 101 23.50 18.07 -8.12
CA ILE A 101 24.23 19.28 -7.71
C ILE A 101 25.47 19.48 -8.56
N GLN A 102 26.23 18.40 -8.82
CA GLN A 102 27.44 18.47 -9.62
C GLN A 102 27.14 18.91 -11.06
N ASN A 103 26.07 18.37 -11.65
CA ASN A 103 25.63 18.70 -13.01
C ASN A 103 24.91 20.07 -13.11
N ASN A 104 24.41 20.62 -12.00
CA ASN A 104 23.62 21.85 -11.95
C ASN A 104 24.18 22.86 -10.93
N LYS A 105 25.51 22.98 -10.87
CA LYS A 105 26.22 23.74 -9.84
C LYS A 105 25.73 25.18 -9.72
N ASP A 106 25.58 25.89 -10.83
CA ASP A 106 25.20 27.31 -10.83
C ASP A 106 23.74 27.51 -10.38
N LYS A 107 22.82 26.69 -10.87
CA LYS A 107 21.42 26.67 -10.42
C LYS A 107 21.32 26.39 -8.91
N TYR A 108 22.12 25.44 -8.42
CA TYR A 108 22.16 25.13 -6.99
C TYR A 108 22.69 26.31 -6.16
N LEU A 109 23.76 26.97 -6.61
CA LEU A 109 24.32 28.15 -5.94
C LEU A 109 23.34 29.32 -5.92
N GLU A 110 22.65 29.59 -7.02
CA GLU A 110 21.64 30.64 -7.11
C GLU A 110 20.47 30.36 -6.17
N MET A 111 19.93 29.13 -6.18
CA MET A 111 18.89 28.69 -5.25
C MET A 111 19.34 28.88 -3.79
N ARG A 112 20.57 28.48 -3.46
CA ARG A 112 21.14 28.65 -2.11
C ARG A 112 21.31 30.13 -1.75
N ARG A 113 21.62 31.01 -2.70
CA ARG A 113 21.67 32.47 -2.49
C ARG A 113 20.28 33.02 -2.14
N LYS A 114 19.26 32.70 -2.95
CA LYS A 114 17.87 33.12 -2.72
C LYS A 114 17.34 32.65 -1.36
N MET A 115 17.61 31.40 -0.98
CA MET A 115 17.21 30.88 0.33
C MET A 115 17.88 31.64 1.49
N ARG A 116 19.18 31.93 1.38
CA ARG A 116 19.91 32.70 2.41
C ARG A 116 19.36 34.11 2.53
N GLU A 117 19.05 34.77 1.42
CA GLU A 117 18.48 36.10 1.40
C GLU A 117 17.10 36.15 2.07
N LYS A 118 16.20 35.22 1.70
CA LYS A 118 14.88 35.08 2.33
C LYS A 118 14.97 34.84 3.84
N TYR A 119 15.94 34.01 4.27
CA TYR A 119 16.17 33.77 5.69
C TYR A 119 16.67 35.01 6.43
N ARG A 120 17.60 35.78 5.83
CA ARG A 120 18.08 37.05 6.39
C ARG A 120 16.95 38.06 6.52
N GLN A 121 16.10 38.20 5.51
CA GLN A 121 14.94 39.09 5.56
C GLN A 121 13.98 38.69 6.70
N ARG A 122 13.72 37.39 6.87
CA ARG A 122 12.90 36.89 7.97
C ARG A 122 13.50 37.22 9.34
N ILE A 123 14.80 37.01 9.54
CA ILE A 123 15.49 37.37 10.80
C ILE A 123 15.38 38.88 11.06
N ARG A 124 15.64 39.72 10.05
CA ARG A 124 15.51 41.18 10.18
C ARG A 124 14.10 41.58 10.60
N GLY A 125 13.08 40.95 10.01
CA GLY A 125 11.69 41.15 10.40
C GLY A 125 11.44 40.83 11.87
N TYR A 126 11.93 39.68 12.35
CA TYR A 126 11.81 39.32 13.77
C TYR A 126 12.59 40.26 14.69
N ALA A 127 13.79 40.68 14.31
CA ALA A 127 14.59 41.63 15.09
C ALA A 127 13.89 42.98 15.21
N ASN A 128 13.31 43.49 14.11
CA ASN A 128 12.52 44.71 14.11
C ASN A 128 11.29 44.58 15.01
N LEU A 129 10.51 43.50 14.87
CA LEU A 129 9.35 43.24 15.73
C LEU A 129 9.74 43.20 17.21
N TYR A 130 10.84 42.54 17.55
CA TYR A 130 11.36 42.48 18.91
C TYR A 130 11.72 43.87 19.43
N TYR A 131 12.43 44.67 18.63
CA TYR A 131 12.79 46.05 18.97
C TYR A 131 11.56 46.91 19.27
N TYR A 132 10.55 46.90 18.39
CA TYR A 132 9.34 47.69 18.57
C TYR A 132 8.52 47.23 19.79
N ARG A 133 8.41 45.92 20.03
CA ARG A 133 7.76 45.40 21.25
C ARG A 133 8.47 45.89 22.51
N LYS A 134 9.81 45.93 22.51
CA LYS A 134 10.59 46.46 23.64
C LYS A 134 10.31 47.94 23.86
N LYS A 135 10.23 48.75 22.79
CA LYS A 135 9.86 50.16 22.87
C LYS A 135 8.44 50.37 23.41
N GLN A 136 7.46 49.65 22.87
CA GLN A 136 6.07 49.73 23.32
C GLN A 136 5.94 49.37 24.81
N LYS A 137 6.63 48.31 25.26
CA LYS A 137 6.68 47.95 26.68
C LYS A 137 7.27 49.08 27.53
N ALA A 138 8.38 49.68 27.09
CA ALA A 138 9.02 50.78 27.82
C ALA A 138 8.10 52.01 27.92
N LEU A 139 7.41 52.37 26.83
CA LEU A 139 6.43 53.47 26.81
C LEU A 139 5.24 53.18 27.73
N ALA A 140 4.69 51.96 27.69
CA ALA A 140 3.59 51.56 28.58
C ALA A 140 4.01 51.66 30.06
N LEU A 141 5.20 51.18 30.41
CA LEU A 141 5.74 51.31 31.76
C LEU A 141 5.95 52.76 32.19
N HIS A 142 6.46 53.61 31.29
CA HIS A 142 6.63 55.04 31.55
C HIS A 142 5.27 55.73 31.78
N TYR A 143 4.26 55.40 30.97
CA TYR A 143 2.91 55.94 31.11
C TYR A 143 2.26 55.52 32.44
N LEU A 144 2.38 54.25 32.83
CA LEU A 144 1.89 53.75 34.12
C LEU A 144 2.57 54.46 35.30
N ARG A 145 3.88 54.69 35.22
CA ARG A 145 4.65 55.41 36.24
C ARG A 145 4.21 56.88 36.36
N ASN A 146 3.99 57.56 35.25
CA ASN A 146 3.66 59.00 35.25
C ASN A 146 2.20 59.29 35.60
N LYS A 147 1.28 58.36 35.32
CA LYS A 147 -0.15 58.55 35.64
C LYS A 147 -0.56 58.15 37.06
N GLN A 148 0.39 57.84 37.96
CA GLN A 148 0.09 57.30 39.30
C GLN A 148 -1.04 56.25 39.23
N TYR A 149 -0.88 55.23 38.38
CA TYR A 149 -1.87 54.17 38.24
C TYR A 149 -1.84 53.32 39.53
N ASN A 150 -2.53 53.81 40.56
CA ASN A 150 -2.80 53.06 41.78
C ASN A 150 -3.79 51.96 41.38
N GLY A 151 -3.38 50.70 41.50
CA GLY A 151 -4.17 49.52 41.13
C GLY A 151 -5.44 49.29 41.96
N SER A 152 -6.00 50.33 42.57
CA SER A 152 -7.17 50.32 43.45
C SER A 152 -8.39 51.06 42.87
N LYS A 153 -8.37 51.45 41.59
CA LYS A 153 -9.57 51.93 40.90
C LYS A 153 -10.03 50.86 39.91
N GLU A 154 -11.24 50.37 40.12
CA GLU A 154 -11.91 49.21 39.50
C GLU A 154 -12.11 49.29 37.98
N GLU A 155 -11.47 50.21 37.28
CA GLU A 155 -11.48 50.28 35.82
C GLU A 155 -10.25 49.57 35.24
N ILE A 156 -10.20 48.26 35.46
CA ILE A 156 -9.32 47.36 34.72
C ILE A 156 -10.12 46.85 33.53
N ASP A 157 -9.95 47.51 32.38
CA ASP A 157 -9.67 46.85 31.09
C ASP A 157 -9.95 47.80 29.94
N PHE A 158 -8.94 48.58 29.57
CA PHE A 158 -8.73 48.83 28.15
C PHE A 158 -7.23 48.72 27.89
N SER A 159 -6.83 47.54 27.42
CA SER A 159 -5.56 47.38 26.72
C SER A 159 -5.44 48.53 25.72
N VAL A 160 -4.47 49.43 25.92
CA VAL A 160 -4.26 50.57 25.01
C VAL A 160 -4.18 50.00 23.59
N PRO A 161 -5.09 50.39 22.68
CA PRO A 161 -5.12 49.82 21.34
C PRO A 161 -3.74 49.98 20.70
N ALA A 162 -3.23 48.91 20.10
CA ALA A 162 -1.91 48.94 19.46
C ALA A 162 -1.80 50.03 18.39
N SER A 163 -2.94 50.45 17.81
CA SER A 163 -3.07 51.60 16.91
C SER A 163 -2.72 52.93 17.58
N SER A 164 -3.18 53.17 18.81
CA SER A 164 -2.89 54.40 19.57
C SER A 164 -1.40 54.53 19.92
N LEU A 165 -0.74 53.41 20.23
CA LEU A 165 0.71 53.38 20.48
C LEU A 165 1.56 53.54 19.21
N SER A 166 1.02 53.17 18.04
CA SER A 166 1.73 53.30 16.77
C SER A 166 1.85 54.76 16.29
N GLN A 167 0.93 55.63 16.68
CA GLN A 167 0.95 57.05 16.35
C GLN A 167 2.03 57.84 17.10
N LEU A 168 2.52 57.34 18.23
CA LEU A 168 3.60 57.97 19.02
C LEU A 168 5.01 57.55 18.59
N LEU A 169 5.11 56.70 17.57
CA LEU A 169 6.39 56.19 17.04
C LEU A 169 6.82 56.89 15.74
N PHE A 170 6.02 57.84 15.24
CA PHE A 170 6.31 58.68 14.07
C PHE A 170 6.54 60.13 14.49
#